data_AF-A0A816PEQ2-F1
#
_entry.id   AF-A0A816PEQ2-F1
#
_cell.length_a   1.000
_cell.length_b   1.000
_cell.length_c   1.000
_cell.angle_alpha   90.00
_cell.angle_beta   90.00
_cell.angle_gamma   90.00
#
_symmetry.space_group_name_H-M   'P 1'
#
loop_
_entity.id
_entity.type
_entity.pdbx_description
1 polymer ?
#
loop_
_entity_poly.entity_id
_entity_poly.type
_entity_poly.pdbx_seq_one_letter_code
_entity_poly.pdbx_strand_id
1 'polypeptide(L)'
;MSAELEIERLLFSDNLEYVLLTIDVTKKPDPKAKALKAAKAVKSGQIIKKKAKKIRTKVTFHRPKTLTKARDPKYPRISATPRNKLDHYGILKYPLTTESAMKKIEDNNTLVFIVDIRADKKKIKDAVKKMYDIQTKKVNTLIRPDGTKKAYVRLTPDYDALDVANKIGII
;
A
#
# COMPACT_ATOMS: atom_id res chain seq x y z
N MET A 1 20.50 11.03 -40.57
CA MET A 1 21.89 11.56 -40.51
C MET A 1 22.09 12.04 -39.08
N SER A 2 22.63 11.29 -38.12
CA SER A 2 24.00 10.77 -38.12
C SER A 2 24.22 9.81 -36.94
N ALA A 3 23.59 8.62 -36.95
CA ALA A 3 23.88 7.58 -35.93
C ALA A 3 23.71 6.13 -36.42
N GLU A 4 23.36 5.91 -37.69
CA GLU A 4 23.24 4.57 -38.31
C GLU A 4 24.25 4.37 -39.46
N LEU A 5 25.35 5.13 -39.48
CA LEU A 5 26.38 5.10 -40.53
C LEU A 5 27.81 4.86 -40.01
N GLU A 6 27.95 4.46 -38.74
CA GLU A 6 29.23 4.05 -38.12
C GLU A 6 29.38 2.52 -37.98
N ILE A 7 28.40 1.74 -38.46
CA ILE A 7 28.40 0.27 -38.32
C ILE A 7 28.95 -0.47 -39.57
N GLU A 8 29.23 0.21 -40.69
CA GLU A 8 29.71 -0.45 -41.93
C GLU A 8 31.01 0.15 -42.51
N ARG A 9 31.99 0.47 -41.66
CA ARG A 9 33.31 0.97 -42.14
C ARG A 9 34.54 0.39 -41.45
N LEU A 10 34.44 -0.80 -40.87
CA LEU A 10 35.62 -1.54 -40.35
C LEU A 10 35.56 -3.05 -40.61
N LEU A 11 35.02 -3.46 -41.74
CA LEU A 11 35.26 -4.78 -42.31
C LEU A 11 35.58 -4.62 -43.80
N PHE A 12 36.68 -5.26 -44.22
CA PHE A 12 37.26 -5.34 -45.57
C PHE A 12 38.17 -4.18 -46.03
N SER A 13 39.47 -4.26 -45.73
CA SER A 13 40.43 -4.92 -46.64
C SER A 13 41.81 -5.11 -45.96
N ASP A 14 42.50 -6.17 -46.39
CA ASP A 14 43.95 -6.35 -46.35
C ASP A 14 44.57 -7.05 -45.12
N ASN A 15 44.44 -8.38 -45.17
CA ASN A 15 45.52 -9.35 -44.97
C ASN A 15 46.93 -8.74 -45.09
N LEU A 16 47.69 -8.75 -43.98
CA LEU A 16 49.12 -9.12 -43.90
C LEU A 16 49.67 -8.79 -42.51
N GLU A 17 49.59 -9.74 -41.58
CA GLU A 17 50.76 -10.21 -40.81
C GLU A 17 50.33 -11.30 -39.82
N TYR A 18 50.50 -12.54 -40.29
CA TYR A 18 50.85 -13.65 -39.44
C TYR A 18 52.15 -13.31 -38.69
N VAL A 19 52.07 -12.99 -37.40
CA VAL A 19 53.23 -13.08 -36.50
C VAL A 19 52.85 -13.89 -35.27
N LEU A 20 53.09 -15.19 -35.42
CA LEU A 20 53.57 -16.14 -34.41
C LEU A 20 53.45 -15.69 -32.94
N LEU A 21 52.29 -15.94 -32.34
CA LEU A 21 52.19 -16.23 -30.91
C LEU A 21 52.74 -17.65 -30.69
N THR A 22 54.07 -17.78 -30.66
CA THR A 22 54.71 -18.92 -30.02
C THR A 22 54.49 -18.79 -28.52
N ILE A 23 53.35 -19.30 -28.07
CA ILE A 23 53.12 -19.67 -26.68
C ILE A 23 54.10 -20.82 -26.43
N ASP A 24 55.19 -20.57 -25.72
CA ASP A 24 56.09 -21.61 -25.25
C ASP A 24 55.36 -22.47 -24.20
N VAL A 25 54.59 -23.45 -24.69
CA VAL A 25 53.88 -24.49 -23.92
C VAL A 25 54.86 -25.52 -23.30
N THR A 26 56.18 -25.27 -23.31
CA THR A 26 57.20 -26.25 -22.89
C THR A 26 58.04 -25.85 -21.68
N LYS A 27 57.66 -24.86 -20.87
CA LYS A 27 58.29 -24.67 -19.55
C LYS A 27 57.48 -25.35 -18.45
N LYS A 28 57.74 -26.65 -18.23
CA LYS A 28 57.27 -27.39 -17.05
C LYS A 28 57.70 -26.59 -15.79
N PRO A 29 56.79 -26.32 -14.82
CA PRO A 29 57.17 -25.60 -13.60
C PRO A 29 58.29 -26.35 -12.89
N ASP A 30 59.31 -25.64 -12.41
CA ASP A 30 60.49 -26.23 -11.80
C ASP A 30 60.10 -27.30 -10.77
N PRO A 31 60.60 -28.55 -10.92
CA PRO A 31 60.20 -29.66 -10.05
C PRO A 31 60.55 -29.38 -8.58
N LYS A 32 61.63 -28.61 -8.31
CA LYS A 32 61.98 -28.14 -6.97
C LYS A 32 60.93 -27.19 -6.38
N ALA A 33 60.40 -26.25 -7.16
CA ALA A 33 59.38 -25.31 -6.68
C ALA A 33 58.05 -26.04 -6.39
N LYS A 34 57.67 -27.01 -7.24
CA LYS A 34 56.52 -27.89 -7.00
C LYS A 34 56.72 -28.76 -5.75
N ALA A 35 57.90 -29.36 -5.57
CA ALA A 35 58.23 -30.18 -4.41
C ALA A 35 58.22 -29.35 -3.11
N LEU A 36 58.78 -28.13 -3.12
CA LEU A 36 58.75 -27.23 -1.97
C LEU A 36 57.32 -26.77 -1.64
N LYS A 37 56.48 -26.52 -2.64
CA LYS A 37 55.06 -26.16 -2.45
C LYS A 37 54.26 -27.33 -1.89
N ALA A 38 54.49 -28.54 -2.40
CA ALA A 38 53.89 -29.77 -1.87
C ALA A 38 54.36 -30.06 -0.44
N ALA A 39 55.66 -29.94 -0.16
CA ALA A 39 56.22 -30.12 1.18
C ALA A 39 55.69 -29.09 2.18
N LYS A 40 55.52 -27.82 1.76
CA LYS A 40 54.87 -26.79 2.57
C LYS A 40 53.42 -27.16 2.86
N ALA A 41 52.66 -27.60 1.86
CA ALA A 41 51.26 -28.00 2.01
C ALA A 41 51.06 -29.24 2.89
N VAL A 42 52.02 -30.18 2.91
CA VAL A 42 51.99 -31.37 3.77
C VAL A 42 52.43 -31.04 5.20
N LYS A 43 53.47 -30.20 5.38
CA LYS A 43 53.96 -29.76 6.70
C LYS A 43 52.98 -28.83 7.39
N SER A 44 52.30 -27.95 6.65
CA SER A 44 51.08 -27.30 7.12
C SER A 44 49.94 -28.31 7.05
N GLY A 45 49.98 -29.33 7.90
CA GLY A 45 48.93 -30.34 7.99
C GLY A 45 47.57 -29.66 7.96
N GLN A 46 46.57 -30.28 7.32
CA GLN A 46 45.23 -29.72 7.16
C GLN A 46 44.81 -29.07 8.48
N ILE A 47 44.83 -27.73 8.53
CA ILE A 47 44.32 -27.00 9.68
C ILE A 47 42.85 -27.36 9.68
N ILE A 48 42.50 -28.35 10.49
CA ILE A 48 41.12 -28.70 10.79
C ILE A 48 40.61 -27.44 11.43
N LYS A 49 40.07 -26.52 10.63
CA LYS A 49 39.39 -25.33 11.10
C LYS A 49 38.38 -25.87 12.08
N LYS A 50 38.65 -25.74 13.39
CA LYS A 50 37.74 -26.20 14.44
C LYS A 50 36.41 -25.56 14.07
N LYS A 51 35.46 -26.35 13.56
CA LYS A 51 34.17 -25.80 13.14
C LYS A 51 33.59 -25.13 14.36
N ALA A 52 33.53 -23.79 14.34
CA ALA A 52 32.99 -23.03 15.45
C ALA A 52 31.57 -23.55 15.70
N LYS A 53 31.35 -24.19 16.85
CA LYS A 53 30.04 -24.73 17.20
C LYS A 53 29.12 -23.54 17.49
N LYS A 54 27.94 -23.50 16.87
CA LYS A 54 26.91 -22.52 17.25
C LYS A 54 26.45 -22.85 18.68
N ILE A 55 26.85 -22.01 19.63
CA ILE A 55 26.47 -22.13 21.04
C ILE A 55 24.97 -21.80 21.15
N ARG A 56 24.19 -22.71 21.71
CA ARG A 56 22.78 -22.49 22.07
C ARG A 56 22.72 -22.25 23.57
N THR A 57 22.29 -21.07 23.97
CA THR A 57 22.21 -20.66 25.39
C THR A 57 20.94 -21.15 26.08
N LYS A 58 19.90 -21.51 25.32
CA LYS A 58 18.64 -22.07 25.83
C LYS A 58 18.58 -23.58 25.57
N VAL A 59 17.98 -24.30 26.50
CA VAL A 59 17.70 -25.75 26.37
C VAL A 59 16.58 -26.00 25.35
N THR A 60 15.66 -25.05 25.20
CA THR A 60 14.54 -25.14 24.26
C THR A 60 14.93 -24.70 22.85
N PHE A 61 14.61 -25.53 21.86
CA PHE A 61 14.80 -25.20 20.45
C PHE A 61 13.65 -24.32 19.95
N HIS A 62 13.97 -23.13 19.44
CA HIS A 62 13.01 -22.24 18.80
C HIS A 62 13.16 -22.28 17.29
N ARG A 63 12.04 -22.35 16.57
CA ARG A 63 12.05 -22.25 15.11
C ARG A 63 12.68 -20.90 14.71
N PRO A 64 13.72 -20.90 13.84
CA PRO A 64 14.28 -19.65 13.35
C PRO A 64 13.20 -18.88 12.60
N LYS A 65 13.26 -17.54 12.65
CA LYS A 65 12.38 -16.71 11.84
C LYS A 65 12.72 -16.96 10.37
N THR A 66 11.76 -17.49 9.64
CA THR A 66 11.85 -17.77 8.21
C THR A 66 11.23 -16.63 7.41
N LEU A 67 11.66 -16.46 6.16
CA LEU A 67 11.03 -15.53 5.24
C LEU A 67 9.59 -15.96 4.94
N THR A 68 8.63 -15.09 5.19
CA THR A 68 7.21 -15.27 4.84
C THR A 68 6.90 -14.44 3.60
N LYS A 69 6.62 -15.10 2.47
CA LYS A 69 6.23 -14.42 1.22
C LYS A 69 4.80 -13.89 1.35
N ALA A 70 4.53 -12.76 0.69
CA ALA A 70 3.16 -12.27 0.51
C ALA A 70 2.34 -13.26 -0.33
N ARG A 71 1.01 -13.24 -0.20
CA ARG A 71 0.12 -14.07 -1.00
C ARG A 71 0.03 -13.51 -2.41
N ASP A 72 0.36 -14.33 -3.40
CA ASP A 72 0.23 -14.03 -4.84
C ASP A 72 -0.67 -15.10 -5.50
N PRO A 73 -2.00 -14.86 -5.57
CA PRO A 73 -2.94 -15.84 -6.09
C PRO A 73 -2.89 -15.89 -7.62
N LYS A 74 -2.83 -17.10 -8.20
CA LYS A 74 -2.80 -17.31 -9.66
C LYS A 74 -4.08 -16.85 -10.39
N TYR A 75 -5.20 -16.79 -9.68
CA TYR A 75 -6.49 -16.35 -10.21
C TYR A 75 -7.26 -15.56 -9.13
N PRO A 76 -8.08 -14.57 -9.53
CA PRO A 76 -8.93 -13.87 -8.58
C PRO A 76 -10.03 -14.78 -8.06
N ARG A 77 -10.33 -14.73 -6.75
CA ARG A 77 -11.42 -15.53 -6.14
C ARG A 77 -12.82 -15.08 -6.56
N ILE A 78 -12.95 -13.82 -6.97
CA ILE A 78 -14.20 -13.21 -7.41
C ILE A 78 -13.86 -12.43 -8.68
N SER A 79 -14.71 -12.53 -9.71
CA SER A 79 -14.49 -11.87 -11.01
C SER A 79 -14.45 -10.36 -10.89
N ALA A 80 -15.34 -9.76 -10.09
CA ALA A 80 -15.41 -8.32 -9.85
C ALA A 80 -15.59 -8.01 -8.36
N THR A 81 -14.97 -6.94 -7.89
CA THR A 81 -15.13 -6.49 -6.51
C THR A 81 -16.53 -5.90 -6.28
N PRO A 82 -17.21 -6.22 -5.17
CA PRO A 82 -18.53 -5.67 -4.88
C PRO A 82 -18.47 -4.17 -4.65
N ARG A 83 -19.43 -3.43 -5.24
CA ARG A 83 -19.60 -1.99 -5.00
C ARG A 83 -20.09 -1.72 -3.58
N ASN A 84 -19.70 -0.57 -3.04
CA ASN A 84 -20.27 -0.09 -1.78
C ASN A 84 -21.76 0.21 -1.98
N LYS A 85 -22.62 -0.46 -1.19
CA LYS A 85 -24.07 -0.28 -1.24
C LYS A 85 -24.55 0.95 -0.47
N LEU A 86 -23.73 1.48 0.44
CA LEU A 86 -24.08 2.60 1.31
C LEU A 86 -23.44 3.88 0.75
N ASP A 87 -24.15 4.52 -0.18
CA ASP A 87 -23.78 5.79 -0.80
C ASP A 87 -24.39 6.98 -0.04
N HIS A 88 -24.12 8.20 -0.52
CA HIS A 88 -24.58 9.43 0.15
C HIS A 88 -26.10 9.54 0.22
N TYR A 89 -26.80 9.12 -0.84
CA TYR A 89 -28.26 9.05 -0.91
C TYR A 89 -28.84 7.98 0.02
N GLY A 90 -28.20 6.82 0.13
CA GLY A 90 -28.61 5.78 1.08
C GLY A 90 -28.37 6.16 2.54
N ILE A 91 -27.35 6.99 2.82
CA ILE A 91 -27.04 7.50 4.16
C ILE A 91 -28.10 8.49 4.64
N LEU A 92 -28.41 9.51 3.84
CA LEU A 92 -29.39 10.56 4.16
C LEU A 92 -30.72 10.23 3.50
N LYS A 93 -31.68 9.72 4.28
CA LYS A 93 -32.97 9.27 3.73
C LYS A 93 -33.91 10.45 3.50
N TYR A 94 -34.23 11.19 4.56
CA TYR A 94 -35.10 12.36 4.49
C TYR A 94 -34.88 13.28 5.70
N PRO A 95 -35.14 14.59 5.55
CA PRO A 95 -35.18 15.53 6.67
C PRO A 95 -36.36 15.23 7.60
N LEU A 96 -36.19 15.50 8.89
CA LEU A 96 -37.27 15.36 9.87
C LEU A 96 -38.01 16.68 10.04
N THR A 97 -39.31 16.68 9.77
CA THR A 97 -40.15 17.90 9.71
C THR A 97 -41.05 18.09 10.94
N THR A 98 -40.70 17.45 12.07
CA THR A 98 -41.47 17.59 13.33
C THR A 98 -41.29 18.97 13.93
N GLU A 99 -42.27 19.49 14.68
CA GLU A 99 -42.19 20.78 15.39
C GLU A 99 -40.90 20.95 16.20
N SER A 100 -40.52 19.92 16.97
CA SER A 100 -39.27 19.92 17.74
C SER A 100 -38.00 20.03 16.87
N ALA A 101 -38.06 19.56 15.62
CA ALA A 101 -36.98 19.67 14.66
C ALA A 101 -36.99 21.05 13.97
N MET A 102 -38.15 21.59 13.64
CA MET A 102 -38.27 22.96 13.11
C MET A 102 -37.69 23.98 14.08
N LYS A 103 -38.04 23.87 15.37
CA LYS A 103 -37.45 24.69 16.44
C LYS A 103 -35.92 24.56 16.53
N LYS A 104 -35.36 23.41 16.19
CA LYS A 104 -33.90 23.17 16.17
C LYS A 104 -33.20 23.83 14.98
N ILE A 105 -33.91 24.02 13.88
CA ILE A 105 -33.40 24.76 12.71
C ILE A 105 -33.24 26.23 13.11
N GLU A 106 -34.29 26.82 13.70
CA GLU A 106 -34.32 28.22 14.14
C GLU A 106 -33.34 28.53 15.29
N ASP A 107 -33.47 27.84 16.43
CA ASP A 107 -32.77 28.23 17.67
C ASP A 107 -31.28 27.87 17.68
N ASN A 108 -30.90 26.81 16.97
CA ASN A 108 -29.60 26.17 17.17
C ASN A 108 -28.78 26.00 15.90
N ASN A 109 -29.29 26.45 14.75
CA ASN A 109 -28.68 26.23 13.44
C ASN A 109 -28.35 24.73 13.24
N THR A 110 -29.36 23.89 13.46
CA THR A 110 -29.23 22.42 13.38
C THR A 110 -30.29 21.81 12.47
N LEU A 111 -29.85 21.09 11.44
CA LEU A 111 -30.71 20.28 10.60
C LEU A 111 -30.90 18.89 11.21
N VAL A 112 -32.10 18.35 11.11
CA VAL A 112 -32.43 17.03 11.63
C VAL A 112 -32.75 16.09 10.48
N PHE A 113 -32.04 14.97 10.39
CA PHE A 113 -32.24 13.97 9.34
C PHE A 113 -32.61 12.61 9.92
N ILE A 114 -33.37 11.86 9.15
CA ILE A 114 -33.48 10.40 9.27
C ILE A 114 -32.38 9.80 8.41
N VAL A 115 -31.57 8.94 9.03
CA VAL A 115 -30.40 8.35 8.41
C VAL A 115 -30.40 6.83 8.54
N ASP A 116 -29.58 6.16 7.75
CA ASP A 116 -29.43 4.72 7.86
C ASP A 116 -28.79 4.28 9.20
N ILE A 117 -29.24 3.14 9.72
CA ILE A 117 -28.78 2.58 11.00
C ILE A 117 -27.27 2.26 10.94
N ARG A 118 -26.75 1.90 9.77
CA ARG A 118 -25.33 1.56 9.57
C ARG A 118 -24.43 2.79 9.37
N ALA A 119 -25.01 3.99 9.28
CA ALA A 119 -24.25 5.20 9.00
C ALA A 119 -23.56 5.74 10.26
N ASP A 120 -22.25 5.99 10.16
CA ASP A 120 -21.45 6.62 11.21
C ASP A 120 -21.50 8.14 11.12
N LYS A 121 -21.15 8.84 12.20
CA LYS A 121 -21.11 10.32 12.23
C LYS A 121 -20.22 10.93 11.14
N LYS A 122 -19.10 10.28 10.80
CA LYS A 122 -18.20 10.72 9.73
C LYS A 122 -18.87 10.64 8.35
N LYS A 123 -19.51 9.50 8.07
CA LYS A 123 -20.24 9.28 6.81
C LYS A 123 -21.40 10.26 6.64
N ILE A 124 -22.12 10.56 7.72
CA ILE A 124 -23.22 11.56 7.72
C ILE A 124 -22.66 12.95 7.43
N LYS A 125 -21.56 13.35 8.09
CA LYS A 125 -20.88 14.63 7.83
C LYS A 125 -20.47 14.75 6.35
N ASP A 126 -19.87 13.70 5.80
CA ASP A 126 -19.43 13.69 4.39
C ASP A 126 -20.60 13.71 3.42
N ALA A 127 -21.69 13.00 3.73
CA ALA A 127 -22.90 12.99 2.91
C ALA A 127 -23.57 14.36 2.88
N VAL A 128 -23.74 15.01 4.04
CA VAL A 128 -24.33 16.37 4.10
C VAL A 128 -23.47 17.37 3.33
N LYS A 129 -22.15 17.27 3.48
CA LYS A 129 -21.21 18.14 2.76
C LYS A 129 -21.31 17.98 1.24
N LYS A 130 -21.42 16.75 0.73
CA LYS A 130 -21.48 16.52 -0.72
C LYS A 130 -22.85 16.76 -1.34
N MET A 131 -23.92 16.53 -0.58
CA MET A 131 -25.29 16.62 -1.08
C MET A 131 -25.79 18.06 -1.15
N TYR A 132 -25.42 18.86 -0.15
CA TYR A 132 -25.97 20.20 0.02
C TYR A 132 -24.88 21.28 0.06
N ASP A 133 -23.60 20.92 -0.09
CA ASP A 133 -22.44 21.82 -0.03
C ASP A 133 -22.26 22.57 1.30
N ILE A 134 -22.68 21.93 2.41
CA ILE A 134 -22.69 22.55 3.74
C ILE A 134 -21.55 22.02 4.60
N GLN A 135 -20.92 22.91 5.36
CA GLN A 135 -19.98 22.50 6.40
C GLN A 135 -20.68 22.29 7.74
N THR A 136 -20.33 21.18 8.40
CA THR A 136 -20.94 20.80 9.68
C THR A 136 -19.93 20.91 10.82
N LYS A 137 -20.33 21.57 11.90
CA LYS A 137 -19.56 21.67 13.13
C LYS A 137 -19.51 20.32 13.83
N LYS A 138 -20.68 19.78 14.19
CA LYS A 138 -20.80 18.48 14.87
C LYS A 138 -22.06 17.72 14.45
N VAL A 139 -22.00 16.39 14.57
CA VAL A 139 -23.13 15.50 14.32
C VAL A 139 -23.40 14.66 15.57
N ASN A 140 -24.64 14.72 16.06
CA ASN A 140 -25.15 13.90 17.15
C ASN A 140 -26.16 12.91 16.57
N THR A 141 -26.17 11.66 17.06
CA THR A 141 -27.06 10.61 16.53
C THR A 141 -27.72 9.87 17.67
N LEU A 142 -28.97 9.44 17.48
CA LEU A 142 -29.68 8.50 18.34
C LEU A 142 -30.46 7.50 17.49
N ILE A 143 -30.80 6.35 18.06
CA ILE A 143 -31.73 5.39 17.45
C ILE A 143 -33.11 5.69 18.04
N ARG A 144 -34.12 5.85 17.18
CA ARG A 144 -35.53 6.00 17.58
C ARG A 144 -36.10 4.64 17.98
N PRO A 145 -37.13 4.57 18.83
CA PRO A 145 -37.85 3.31 19.10
C PRO A 145 -38.40 2.67 17.82
N ASP A 146 -38.69 3.45 16.78
CA ASP A 146 -39.13 2.98 15.45
C ASP A 146 -38.03 2.23 14.66
N GLY A 147 -36.83 2.09 15.22
CA GLY A 147 -35.69 1.43 14.58
C GLY A 147 -34.92 2.30 13.58
N THR A 148 -35.33 3.54 13.33
CA THR A 148 -34.58 4.45 12.44
C THR A 148 -33.56 5.30 13.21
N LYS A 149 -32.44 5.69 12.57
CA LYS A 149 -31.47 6.59 13.20
C LYS A 149 -31.85 8.05 12.95
N LYS A 150 -31.86 8.87 14.02
CA LYS A 150 -32.01 10.33 13.96
C LYS A 150 -30.63 10.96 14.04
N ALA A 151 -30.33 11.91 13.16
CA ALA A 151 -29.10 12.69 13.20
C ALA A 151 -29.43 14.17 13.39
N TYR A 152 -28.88 14.78 14.43
CA TYR A 152 -28.82 16.23 14.61
C TYR A 152 -27.50 16.72 14.04
N VAL A 153 -27.57 17.55 13.01
CA VAL A 153 -26.43 18.06 12.25
C VAL A 153 -26.32 19.55 12.50
N ARG A 154 -25.34 19.95 13.32
CA ARG A 154 -25.07 21.36 13.60
C ARG A 154 -24.17 21.94 12.52
N LEU A 155 -24.61 23.01 11.88
CA LEU A 155 -23.85 23.68 10.83
C LEU A 155 -22.74 24.57 11.44
N THR A 156 -21.79 24.99 10.61
CA THR A 156 -20.89 26.09 10.97
C THR A 156 -21.65 27.42 10.92
N PRO A 157 -21.23 28.46 11.65
CA PRO A 157 -21.92 29.74 11.67
C PRO A 157 -21.91 30.46 10.30
N ASP A 158 -21.08 30.01 9.36
CA ASP A 158 -20.99 30.55 8.00
C ASP A 158 -22.22 30.19 7.13
N TYR A 159 -23.00 29.19 7.54
CA TYR A 159 -24.21 28.75 6.84
C TYR A 159 -25.42 28.87 7.77
N ASP A 160 -26.51 29.44 7.25
CA ASP A 160 -27.80 29.44 7.95
C ASP A 160 -28.59 28.17 7.61
N ALA A 161 -29.11 27.49 8.64
CA ALA A 161 -29.95 26.31 8.45
C ALA A 161 -31.32 26.64 7.85
N LEU A 162 -31.83 27.86 8.04
CA LEU A 162 -33.11 28.28 7.45
C LEU A 162 -33.01 28.35 5.92
N ASP A 163 -31.98 29.01 5.40
CA ASP A 163 -31.74 29.11 3.96
C ASP A 163 -31.53 27.75 3.30
N VAL A 164 -30.79 26.88 3.99
CA VAL A 164 -30.59 25.51 3.52
C VAL A 164 -31.91 24.73 3.53
N ALA A 165 -32.74 24.87 4.57
CA ALA A 165 -34.02 24.18 4.65
C ALA A 165 -34.97 24.60 3.51
N ASN A 166 -34.96 25.88 3.14
CA ASN A 166 -35.68 26.40 1.98
C ASN A 166 -35.18 25.77 0.67
N LYS A 167 -33.84 25.65 0.53
CA LYS A 167 -33.23 24.99 -0.65
C LYS A 167 -33.58 23.51 -0.74
N ILE A 168 -33.78 22.84 0.40
CA ILE A 168 -34.21 21.44 0.44
C ILE A 168 -35.74 21.32 0.22
N GLY A 169 -36.51 22.37 0.51
CA GLY A 169 -37.97 22.40 0.35
C GLY A 169 -38.74 21.84 1.55
N ILE A 170 -38.27 22.13 2.77
CA ILE A 170 -38.88 21.65 4.02
C ILE A 170 -39.67 22.76 4.76
N ILE A 171 -39.45 24.01 4.36
CA ILE A 171 -40.09 25.24 4.85
C ILE A 171 -40.83 25.88 3.68
#